data_AF-A0A749V6P1-F1
#
_entry.id   AF-A0A749V6P1-F1
#
_cell.length_a   1.000
_cell.length_b   1.000
_cell.length_c   1.000
_cell.angle_alpha   90.00
_cell.angle_beta   90.00
_cell.angle_gamma   90.00
#
_symmetry.space_group_name_H-M   'P 1'
#
loop_
_entity.id
_entity.type
_entity.pdbx_description
1 polymer ?
#
loop_
_entity_poly.entity_id
_entity_poly.type
_entity_poly.pdbx_seq_one_letter_code
_entity_poly.pdbx_strand_id
1 'polypeptide(L)'
;MTTITKEWLQQTIAEFENTRDDIPFGLDDDDAKILIVLKRALASLYAESVRYLNKFSGTCVTLEQQPNAADDVAVYIPLYAAPPVQETGVYNDVLNIIGLLKKNERAEHCTSTVLGSLLESEITRLVGKEQPAPERNRIRREHAEWSDKTFGDVGPVGPLKHLSKEALEAAADPSDPLEWADMQFLLWDAQRRAGVTDEQITMAMVEKLAINKARQWPEPKDGEPRLHIKEQPAPVVPDEMATSDDMNLYQKSFAQGYNACRNAMLNGGKS
;
A
#
# COMPACT_ATOMS: atom_id res chain seq x y z
N MET A 1 -19.34 -14.62 13.26
CA MET A 1 -19.71 -14.20 11.89
C MET A 1 -21.14 -13.71 11.97
N THR A 2 -21.45 -12.56 11.41
CA THR A 2 -22.83 -12.09 11.25
C THR A 2 -23.49 -12.92 10.15
N THR A 3 -24.54 -13.67 10.50
CA THR A 3 -25.31 -14.47 9.53
C THR A 3 -26.15 -13.54 8.67
N ILE A 4 -26.05 -13.65 7.35
CA ILE A 4 -26.94 -12.94 6.42
C ILE A 4 -28.33 -13.55 6.57
N THR A 5 -29.26 -12.81 7.16
CA THR A 5 -30.64 -13.27 7.33
C THR A 5 -31.49 -12.86 6.14
N LYS A 6 -32.61 -13.57 5.98
CA LYS A 6 -33.61 -13.29 4.96
C LYS A 6 -34.19 -11.89 5.12
N GLU A 7 -34.49 -11.50 6.36
CA GLU A 7 -35.05 -10.19 6.70
C GLU A 7 -34.07 -9.08 6.32
N TRP A 8 -32.78 -9.30 6.55
CA TRP A 8 -31.73 -8.37 6.15
C TRP A 8 -31.68 -8.21 4.63
N LEU A 9 -31.70 -9.31 3.86
CA LEU A 9 -31.70 -9.24 2.40
C LEU A 9 -32.93 -8.50 1.85
N GLN A 10 -34.12 -8.76 2.42
CA GLN A 10 -35.35 -8.06 2.01
C GLN A 10 -35.25 -6.56 2.27
N GLN A 11 -34.76 -6.18 3.46
CA GLN A 11 -34.59 -4.77 3.81
C GLN A 11 -33.58 -4.09 2.89
N THR A 12 -32.41 -4.69 2.67
CA THR A 12 -31.38 -4.11 1.81
C THR A 12 -31.84 -4.01 0.35
N ILE A 13 -32.56 -4.99 -0.18
CA ILE A 13 -33.15 -4.90 -1.53
C ILE A 13 -34.13 -3.73 -1.61
N ALA A 14 -34.99 -3.56 -0.60
CA ALA A 14 -35.95 -2.46 -0.57
C ALA A 14 -35.27 -1.08 -0.53
N GLU A 15 -34.17 -0.95 0.23
CA GLU A 15 -33.36 0.28 0.28
C GLU A 15 -32.73 0.62 -1.08
N PHE A 16 -32.17 -0.39 -1.78
CA PHE A 16 -31.62 -0.21 -3.14
C PHE A 16 -32.71 0.13 -4.16
N GLU A 17 -33.89 -0.49 -4.07
CA GLU A 17 -35.01 -0.20 -4.97
C GLU A 17 -35.58 1.21 -4.74
N ASN A 18 -35.71 1.64 -3.49
CA ASN A 18 -36.14 3.00 -3.18
C ASN A 18 -35.12 4.03 -3.70
N THR A 19 -33.83 3.78 -3.49
CA THR A 19 -32.75 4.66 -4.01
C THR A 19 -32.77 4.75 -5.53
N ARG A 20 -33.03 3.64 -6.24
CA ARG A 20 -33.20 3.63 -7.69
C ARG A 20 -34.34 4.53 -8.14
N ASP A 21 -35.45 4.49 -7.42
CA ASP A 21 -36.69 5.18 -7.79
C ASP A 21 -36.64 6.69 -7.44
N ASP A 22 -35.81 7.08 -6.45
CA ASP A 22 -35.59 8.47 -6.05
C ASP A 22 -34.59 9.23 -6.95
N ILE A 23 -33.73 8.53 -7.70
CA ILE A 23 -32.71 9.15 -8.56
C ILE A 23 -33.23 9.28 -10.01
N PRO A 24 -33.26 10.48 -10.62
CA PRO A 24 -33.79 10.71 -11.97
C PRO A 24 -33.11 9.89 -13.09
N PHE A 25 -31.87 9.43 -12.84
CA PHE A 25 -31.05 8.65 -13.77
C PHE A 25 -30.91 7.17 -13.38
N GLY A 26 -31.57 6.73 -12.31
CA GLY A 26 -31.49 5.36 -11.79
C GLY A 26 -30.20 5.06 -11.00
N LEU A 27 -29.97 3.78 -10.72
CA LEU A 27 -28.73 3.27 -10.11
C LEU A 27 -27.61 3.25 -11.15
N ASP A 28 -26.37 3.43 -10.70
CA ASP A 28 -25.21 3.14 -11.55
C ASP A 28 -25.09 1.63 -11.86
N ASP A 29 -24.22 1.30 -12.83
CA ASP A 29 -24.07 -0.06 -13.33
C ASP A 29 -23.63 -1.07 -12.26
N ASP A 30 -22.87 -0.65 -11.25
CA ASP A 30 -22.37 -1.54 -10.22
C ASP A 30 -23.44 -1.77 -9.14
N ASP A 31 -24.15 -0.72 -8.73
CA ASP A 31 -25.30 -0.84 -7.84
C ASP A 31 -26.45 -1.65 -8.47
N ALA A 32 -26.66 -1.51 -9.78
CA ALA A 32 -27.62 -2.33 -10.53
C ALA A 32 -27.24 -3.82 -10.52
N LYS A 33 -25.95 -4.15 -10.68
CA LYS A 33 -25.44 -5.54 -10.57
C LYS A 33 -25.58 -6.07 -9.15
N ILE A 34 -25.29 -5.27 -8.14
CA ILE A 34 -25.44 -5.64 -6.72
C ILE A 34 -26.90 -5.98 -6.42
N LEU A 35 -27.86 -5.14 -6.86
CA LEU A 35 -29.28 -5.41 -6.67
C LEU A 35 -29.72 -6.73 -7.32
N ILE A 36 -29.22 -7.04 -8.52
CA ILE A 36 -29.49 -8.34 -9.19
C ILE A 36 -28.96 -9.51 -8.36
N VAL A 37 -27.75 -9.39 -7.81
CA VAL A 37 -27.14 -10.42 -6.96
C VAL A 37 -27.95 -10.61 -5.68
N LEU A 38 -28.33 -9.54 -4.99
CA LEU A 38 -29.15 -9.60 -3.77
C LEU A 38 -30.50 -10.27 -4.03
N LYS A 39 -31.18 -9.93 -5.13
CA LYS A 39 -32.45 -10.58 -5.53
C LYS A 39 -32.28 -12.07 -5.83
N ARG A 40 -31.18 -12.46 -6.47
CA ARG A 40 -30.85 -13.88 -6.71
C ARG A 40 -30.56 -14.62 -5.40
N ALA A 41 -29.83 -13.99 -4.48
CA ALA A 41 -29.57 -14.55 -3.16
C ALA A 41 -30.87 -14.73 -2.36
N LEU A 42 -31.77 -13.74 -2.39
CA LEU A 42 -33.09 -13.87 -1.76
C LEU A 42 -33.91 -14.99 -2.40
N ALA A 43 -34.02 -15.04 -3.73
CA ALA A 43 -34.75 -16.10 -4.43
C ALA A 43 -34.20 -17.50 -4.12
N SER A 44 -32.89 -17.62 -3.95
CA SER A 44 -32.24 -18.85 -3.52
C SER A 44 -32.64 -19.30 -2.12
N LEU A 45 -32.78 -18.38 -1.17
CA LEU A 45 -33.22 -18.71 0.20
C LEU A 45 -34.66 -19.23 0.23
N TYR A 46 -35.45 -18.98 -0.82
CA TYR A 46 -36.83 -19.46 -0.99
C TYR A 46 -36.95 -20.62 -1.98
N ALA A 47 -35.83 -21.15 -2.50
CA ALA A 47 -35.89 -22.22 -3.49
C ALA A 47 -36.36 -23.53 -2.85
N GLU A 48 -37.62 -23.90 -3.11
CA GLU A 48 -38.14 -25.22 -2.75
C GLU A 48 -37.81 -26.25 -3.83
N SER A 49 -37.46 -27.46 -3.40
CA SER A 49 -37.21 -28.57 -4.32
C SER A 49 -38.52 -29.03 -4.95
N VAL A 50 -38.54 -29.13 -6.27
CA VAL A 50 -39.72 -29.50 -7.06
C VAL A 50 -39.83 -31.02 -7.20
N ARG A 51 -38.69 -31.72 -7.22
CA ARG A 51 -38.59 -33.18 -7.32
C ARG A 51 -37.35 -33.70 -6.61
N TYR A 52 -37.25 -35.02 -6.49
CA TYR A 52 -36.09 -35.71 -5.93
C TYR A 52 -35.62 -36.80 -6.90
N LEU A 53 -34.32 -36.82 -7.21
CA LEU A 53 -33.68 -37.86 -8.02
C LEU A 53 -33.09 -38.92 -7.12
N ASN A 54 -33.50 -40.17 -7.28
CA ASN A 54 -32.85 -41.30 -6.62
C ASN A 54 -31.48 -41.55 -7.28
N LYS A 55 -30.40 -41.52 -6.48
CA LYS A 55 -29.02 -41.66 -6.96
C LYS A 55 -28.69 -43.04 -7.54
N PHE A 56 -29.40 -44.08 -7.12
CA PHE A 56 -29.12 -45.46 -7.48
C PHE A 56 -29.97 -45.94 -8.66
N SER A 57 -31.24 -45.53 -8.70
CA SER A 57 -32.16 -45.95 -9.76
C SER A 57 -32.31 -44.92 -10.89
N GLY A 58 -31.88 -43.67 -10.68
CA GLY A 58 -32.09 -42.57 -11.62
C GLY A 58 -33.55 -42.11 -11.74
N THR A 59 -34.45 -42.58 -10.87
CA THR A 59 -35.88 -42.26 -10.93
C THR A 59 -36.16 -40.92 -10.25
N CYS A 60 -36.95 -40.06 -10.90
CA CYS A 60 -37.45 -38.82 -10.31
C CYS A 60 -38.80 -39.04 -9.62
N VAL A 61 -38.90 -38.61 -8.35
CA VAL A 61 -40.10 -38.75 -7.52
C VAL A 61 -40.52 -37.42 -6.91
N THR A 62 -41.81 -37.27 -6.59
CA THR A 62 -42.32 -36.20 -5.72
C THR A 62 -42.42 -36.69 -4.26
N LEU A 63 -42.59 -35.78 -3.30
CA LEU A 63 -42.79 -36.16 -1.90
C LEU A 63 -44.09 -36.96 -1.68
N GLU A 64 -45.10 -36.77 -2.53
CA GLU A 64 -46.31 -37.60 -2.51
C GLU A 64 -46.02 -39.07 -2.87
N GLN A 65 -45.08 -39.28 -3.80
CA GLN A 65 -44.67 -40.62 -4.24
C GLN A 65 -43.69 -41.26 -3.26
N GLN A 66 -42.82 -40.45 -2.65
CA GLN A 66 -41.83 -40.91 -1.69
C GLN A 66 -41.63 -39.87 -0.58
N PRO A 67 -42.36 -39.99 0.55
CA PRO A 67 -42.37 -38.97 1.59
C PRO A 67 -41.02 -38.72 2.28
N ASN A 68 -40.16 -39.73 2.38
CA ASN A 68 -38.84 -39.60 3.01
C ASN A 68 -37.76 -39.04 2.06
N ALA A 69 -38.10 -38.71 0.81
CA ALA A 69 -37.10 -38.24 -0.16
C ALA A 69 -36.47 -36.88 0.23
N ALA A 70 -37.17 -36.06 1.02
CA ALA A 70 -36.63 -34.81 1.59
C ALA A 70 -35.54 -35.04 2.64
N ASP A 71 -35.72 -36.07 3.48
CA ASP A 71 -34.88 -36.30 4.65
C ASP A 71 -33.70 -37.23 4.34
N ASP A 72 -33.89 -38.18 3.41
CA ASP A 72 -32.88 -39.16 3.04
C ASP A 72 -31.94 -38.62 1.94
N VAL A 73 -31.12 -37.65 2.36
CA VAL A 73 -30.10 -37.01 1.52
C VAL A 73 -29.00 -37.95 1.05
N ALA A 74 -28.88 -39.16 1.64
CA ALA A 74 -27.94 -40.17 1.20
C ALA A 74 -28.43 -40.82 -0.11
N VAL A 75 -29.74 -41.05 -0.23
CA VAL A 75 -30.36 -41.73 -1.38
C VAL A 75 -30.88 -40.76 -2.44
N TYR A 76 -31.36 -39.59 -2.03
CA TYR A 76 -32.05 -38.65 -2.92
C TYR A 76 -31.29 -37.33 -3.10
N ILE A 77 -31.38 -36.75 -4.30
CA ILE A 77 -30.88 -35.41 -4.62
C ILE A 77 -32.09 -34.50 -4.89
N PRO A 78 -32.26 -33.37 -4.18
CA PRO A 78 -33.31 -32.42 -4.49
C PRO A 78 -33.05 -31.74 -5.83
N LEU A 79 -34.09 -31.67 -6.66
CA LEU A 79 -34.12 -31.01 -7.95
C LEU A 79 -34.98 -29.75 -7.86
N TYR A 80 -34.43 -28.62 -8.28
CA TYR A 80 -35.07 -27.32 -8.19
C TYR A 80 -35.40 -26.81 -9.60
N ALA A 81 -36.50 -26.06 -9.74
CA ALA A 81 -36.81 -25.37 -11.01
C ALA A 81 -35.80 -24.25 -11.32
N ALA A 82 -35.26 -23.62 -10.27
CA ALA A 82 -34.11 -22.74 -10.32
C ALA A 82 -33.15 -23.17 -9.19
N PRO A 83 -31.86 -23.44 -9.47
CA PRO A 83 -30.93 -23.87 -8.43
C PRO A 83 -30.84 -22.82 -7.32
N PRO A 84 -30.92 -23.20 -6.03
CA PRO A 84 -30.43 -22.31 -4.98
C PRO A 84 -28.97 -21.99 -5.28
N VAL A 85 -28.54 -20.76 -5.00
CA VAL A 85 -27.14 -20.35 -4.91
C VAL A 85 -26.47 -21.38 -4.03
N GLN A 86 -25.74 -22.29 -4.67
CA GLN A 86 -25.02 -23.32 -3.97
C GLN A 86 -24.00 -22.62 -3.08
N GLU A 87 -23.85 -23.06 -1.83
CA GLU A 87 -22.56 -22.98 -1.17
C GLU A 87 -21.60 -23.80 -2.03
N THR A 88 -21.08 -23.15 -3.06
CA THR A 88 -20.15 -23.76 -4.00
C THR A 88 -18.88 -24.14 -3.24
N GLY A 89 -18.09 -25.09 -3.77
CA GLY A 89 -16.74 -25.34 -3.25
C GLY A 89 -15.94 -24.04 -3.11
N VAL A 90 -16.19 -23.07 -3.98
CA VAL A 90 -15.64 -21.70 -3.93
C VAL A 90 -16.00 -20.96 -2.64
N TYR A 91 -17.22 -21.10 -2.10
CA TYR A 91 -17.59 -20.45 -0.85
C TYR A 91 -16.84 -21.04 0.36
N ASN A 92 -16.72 -22.37 0.42
CA ASN A 92 -15.91 -23.03 1.45
C ASN A 92 -14.42 -22.71 1.31
N ASP A 93 -13.90 -22.67 0.09
CA ASP A 93 -12.51 -22.32 -0.17
C ASP A 93 -12.24 -20.86 0.21
N VAL A 94 -13.16 -19.92 -0.07
CA VAL A 94 -13.07 -18.52 0.36
C VAL A 94 -13.07 -18.41 1.89
N LEU A 95 -13.93 -19.15 2.60
CA LEU A 95 -13.95 -19.17 4.06
C LEU A 95 -12.65 -19.76 4.65
N ASN A 96 -12.11 -20.80 4.03
CA ASN A 96 -10.84 -21.41 4.42
C ASN A 96 -9.67 -20.43 4.22
N ILE A 97 -9.63 -19.73 3.08
CA ILE A 97 -8.63 -18.72 2.76
C ILE A 97 -8.71 -17.53 3.73
N ILE A 98 -9.91 -17.03 4.03
CA ILE A 98 -10.12 -15.98 5.05
C ILE A 98 -9.64 -16.46 6.43
N GLY A 99 -9.86 -17.72 6.77
CA GLY A 99 -9.38 -18.33 8.01
C GLY A 99 -7.86 -18.39 8.10
N LEU A 100 -7.18 -18.75 7.01
CA LEU A 100 -5.71 -18.80 6.93
C LEU A 100 -5.07 -17.40 6.99
N LEU A 101 -5.65 -16.44 6.26
CA LEU A 101 -5.20 -15.04 6.27
C LEU A 101 -5.32 -14.41 7.68
N LYS A 102 -6.41 -14.70 8.41
CA LYS A 102 -6.61 -14.22 9.79
C LYS A 102 -5.61 -14.80 10.79
N LYS A 103 -5.05 -15.99 10.50
CA LYS A 103 -4.03 -16.63 11.34
C LYS A 103 -2.60 -16.19 11.01
N ASN A 104 -2.42 -15.39 9.95
CA ASN A 104 -1.12 -14.95 9.43
C ASN A 104 -0.15 -16.12 9.12
N GLU A 105 -0.70 -17.31 8.89
CA GLU A 105 0.04 -18.48 8.46
C GLU A 105 0.06 -18.46 6.93
N ARG A 106 1.23 -18.15 6.37
CA ARG A 106 1.44 -18.17 4.92
C ARG A 106 1.46 -19.63 4.49
N ALA A 107 0.35 -20.11 3.92
CA ALA A 107 0.22 -21.51 3.54
C ALA A 107 0.82 -21.74 2.14
N GLU A 108 1.96 -22.42 2.09
CA GLU A 108 2.48 -23.09 0.88
C GLU A 108 1.45 -24.04 0.24
N HIS A 109 0.35 -24.34 0.95
CA HIS A 109 -0.76 -25.19 0.53
C HIS A 109 -1.69 -24.59 -0.54
N CYS A 110 -1.71 -23.25 -0.70
CA CYS A 110 -2.64 -22.59 -1.63
C CYS A 110 -2.35 -22.83 -3.11
N THR A 111 -1.16 -23.30 -3.49
CA THR A 111 -0.81 -23.52 -4.92
C THR A 111 -1.32 -24.84 -5.51
N SER A 112 -1.85 -25.75 -4.67
CA SER A 112 -2.26 -27.11 -5.07
C SER A 112 -3.74 -27.24 -5.50
N THR A 113 -4.54 -26.19 -5.34
CA THR A 113 -5.97 -26.20 -5.66
C THR A 113 -6.28 -25.23 -6.80
N VAL A 114 -7.29 -25.56 -7.62
CA VAL A 114 -7.70 -24.72 -8.76
C VAL A 114 -8.07 -23.31 -8.31
N LEU A 115 -8.80 -23.15 -7.20
CA LEU A 115 -9.14 -21.82 -6.69
C LEU A 115 -7.92 -21.09 -6.14
N GLY A 116 -7.00 -21.80 -5.49
CA GLY A 116 -5.79 -21.18 -4.98
C GLY A 116 -4.86 -20.68 -6.11
N SER A 117 -4.72 -21.42 -7.20
CA SER A 117 -4.02 -20.94 -8.41
C SER A 117 -4.75 -19.79 -9.10
N LEU A 118 -6.08 -19.82 -9.15
CA LEU A 118 -6.88 -18.71 -9.70
C LEU A 118 -6.79 -17.46 -8.82
N LEU A 119 -6.81 -17.63 -7.49
CA LEU A 119 -6.65 -16.54 -6.54
C LEU A 119 -5.23 -15.98 -6.59
N GLU A 120 -4.20 -16.82 -6.68
CA GLU A 120 -2.82 -16.38 -6.87
C GLU A 120 -2.66 -15.64 -8.20
N SER A 121 -3.25 -16.15 -9.28
CA SER A 121 -3.27 -15.50 -10.58
C SER A 121 -4.01 -14.16 -10.53
N GLU A 122 -5.14 -14.10 -9.83
CA GLU A 122 -5.96 -12.90 -9.70
C GLU A 122 -5.33 -11.88 -8.75
N ILE A 123 -4.70 -12.29 -7.65
CA ILE A 123 -3.88 -11.44 -6.77
C ILE A 123 -2.68 -10.91 -7.55
N THR A 124 -1.98 -11.76 -8.31
CA THR A 124 -0.87 -11.34 -9.17
C THR A 124 -1.34 -10.36 -10.24
N ARG A 125 -2.54 -10.59 -10.81
CA ARG A 125 -3.18 -9.71 -11.78
C ARG A 125 -3.63 -8.40 -11.14
N LEU A 126 -4.15 -8.41 -9.92
CA LEU A 126 -4.66 -7.22 -9.22
C LEU A 126 -3.49 -6.38 -8.70
N VAL A 127 -2.50 -7.00 -8.05
CA VAL A 127 -1.21 -6.39 -7.71
C VAL A 127 -0.52 -5.86 -8.98
N GLY A 128 -0.62 -6.59 -10.10
CA GLY A 128 -0.11 -6.16 -11.40
C GLY A 128 -0.93 -5.07 -12.10
N LYS A 129 -2.24 -4.95 -11.85
CA LYS A 129 -3.12 -3.92 -12.44
C LYS A 129 -3.23 -2.66 -11.60
N GLU A 130 -3.00 -2.72 -10.28
CA GLU A 130 -2.99 -1.56 -9.38
C GLU A 130 -1.64 -0.82 -9.41
N GLN A 131 -0.61 -1.40 -10.02
CA GLN A 131 0.69 -0.76 -10.17
C GLN A 131 0.83 -0.18 -11.59
N PRO A 132 1.21 1.10 -11.75
CA PRO A 132 1.80 1.63 -13.00
C PRO A 132 3.10 0.93 -13.44
N ALA A 133 3.52 -0.11 -12.71
CA ALA A 133 4.84 -0.71 -12.73
C ALA A 133 5.16 -1.68 -13.90
N PRO A 134 4.23 -2.36 -14.61
CA PRO A 134 4.64 -3.31 -15.65
C PRO A 134 5.45 -2.65 -16.77
N GLU A 135 4.97 -1.51 -17.26
CA GLU A 135 5.63 -0.71 -18.30
C GLU A 135 6.90 -0.05 -17.76
N ARG A 136 6.82 0.63 -16.61
CA ARG A 136 7.96 1.30 -15.97
C ARG A 136 9.09 0.33 -15.65
N ASN A 137 8.77 -0.89 -15.20
CA ASN A 137 9.75 -1.94 -14.94
C ASN A 137 10.33 -2.51 -16.23
N ARG A 138 9.54 -2.60 -17.32
CA ARG A 138 10.04 -2.99 -18.64
C ARG A 138 11.08 -1.98 -19.13
N ILE A 139 10.70 -0.69 -19.14
CA ILE A 139 11.57 0.41 -19.55
C ILE A 139 12.84 0.45 -18.69
N ARG A 140 12.74 0.26 -17.36
CA ARG A 140 13.90 0.23 -16.46
C ARG A 140 14.89 -0.90 -16.81
N ARG A 141 14.41 -2.08 -17.20
CA ARG A 141 15.26 -3.20 -17.63
C ARG A 141 15.90 -2.92 -18.99
N GLU A 142 15.11 -2.49 -19.97
CA GLU A 142 15.62 -2.13 -21.31
C GLU A 142 16.69 -1.04 -21.23
N HIS A 143 16.48 -0.03 -20.39
CA HIS A 143 17.46 1.02 -20.14
C HIS A 143 18.75 0.47 -19.52
N ALA A 144 18.65 -0.44 -18.54
CA ALA A 144 19.83 -1.05 -17.92
C ALA A 144 20.65 -1.88 -18.93
N GLU A 145 19.98 -2.70 -19.75
CA GLU A 145 20.61 -3.50 -20.81
C GLU A 145 21.31 -2.61 -21.85
N TRP A 146 20.65 -1.54 -22.29
CA TRP A 146 21.24 -0.56 -23.20
C TRP A 146 22.44 0.16 -22.58
N SER A 147 22.33 0.58 -21.32
CA SER A 147 23.41 1.27 -20.58
C SER A 147 24.63 0.37 -20.40
N ASP A 148 24.45 -0.91 -20.07
CA ASP A 148 25.54 -1.88 -19.97
C ASP A 148 26.22 -2.12 -21.32
N LYS A 149 25.43 -2.22 -22.39
CA LYS A 149 25.96 -2.39 -23.75
C LYS A 149 26.74 -1.16 -24.24
N THR A 150 26.30 0.05 -23.87
CA THR A 150 26.84 1.31 -24.38
C THR A 150 28.06 1.77 -23.57
N PHE A 151 27.98 1.69 -22.25
CA PHE A 151 28.98 2.27 -21.34
C PHE A 151 29.85 1.22 -20.63
N GLY A 152 29.46 -0.05 -20.67
CA GLY A 152 30.19 -1.14 -20.02
C GLY A 152 30.13 -1.09 -18.48
N ASP A 153 31.14 -1.70 -17.87
CA ASP A 153 31.28 -1.82 -16.41
C ASP A 153 31.82 -0.54 -15.78
N VAL A 154 30.93 0.46 -15.63
CA VAL A 154 31.21 1.73 -14.94
C VAL A 154 30.43 1.84 -13.63
N GLY A 155 31.01 2.55 -12.67
CA GLY A 155 30.39 2.77 -11.35
C GLY A 155 29.33 3.88 -11.33
N PRO A 156 28.68 4.11 -10.18
CA PRO A 156 27.53 5.01 -10.05
C PRO A 156 27.85 6.51 -10.14
N VAL A 157 29.13 6.89 -10.00
CA VAL A 157 29.55 8.30 -9.92
C VAL A 157 29.30 9.07 -11.22
N GLY A 158 29.46 8.43 -12.38
CA GLY A 158 29.21 9.05 -13.68
C GLY A 158 27.74 9.49 -13.83
N PRO A 159 26.78 8.56 -13.71
CA PRO A 159 25.36 8.88 -13.73
C PRO A 159 24.93 9.93 -12.70
N LEU A 160 25.50 9.92 -11.48
CA LEU A 160 25.20 10.95 -10.46
C LEU A 160 25.69 12.36 -10.84
N LYS A 161 26.87 12.46 -11.46
CA LYS A 161 27.37 13.74 -11.97
C LYS A 161 26.52 14.24 -13.14
N HIS A 162 26.04 13.33 -13.98
CA HIS A 162 25.13 13.65 -15.07
C HIS A 162 23.77 14.10 -14.54
N LEU A 163 23.21 13.41 -13.54
CA LEU A 163 21.94 13.76 -12.90
C LEU A 163 21.93 15.19 -12.37
N SER A 164 23.08 15.70 -11.91
CA SER A 164 23.21 17.10 -11.47
C SER A 164 23.03 18.11 -12.60
N LYS A 165 23.34 17.74 -13.85
CA LYS A 165 23.12 18.58 -15.04
C LYS A 165 21.66 18.52 -15.48
N GLU A 166 21.09 17.33 -15.59
CA GLU A 166 19.69 17.13 -15.96
C GLU A 166 18.74 17.80 -14.97
N ALA A 167 19.10 17.85 -13.68
CA ALA A 167 18.33 18.61 -12.69
C ALA A 167 18.30 20.12 -12.96
N LEU A 168 19.34 20.69 -13.59
CA LEU A 168 19.36 22.09 -14.01
C LEU A 168 18.57 22.31 -15.30
N GLU A 169 18.58 21.36 -16.22
CA GLU A 169 17.80 21.38 -17.46
C GLU A 169 16.29 21.29 -17.15
N ALA A 170 15.89 20.33 -16.31
CA ALA A 170 14.53 20.22 -15.78
C ALA A 170 14.07 21.44 -14.97
N ALA A 171 14.99 22.13 -14.28
CA ALA A 171 14.65 23.37 -13.58
C ALA A 171 14.45 24.55 -14.53
N ALA A 172 15.07 24.54 -15.71
CA ALA A 172 14.92 25.57 -16.73
C ALA A 172 13.63 25.40 -17.55
N ASP A 173 13.20 24.16 -17.81
CA ASP A 173 11.91 23.85 -18.42
C ASP A 173 11.17 22.73 -17.66
N PRO A 174 10.53 23.05 -16.52
CA PRO A 174 9.82 22.04 -15.72
C PRO A 174 8.57 21.50 -16.42
N SER A 175 8.17 22.08 -17.57
CA SER A 175 7.02 21.65 -18.34
C SER A 175 7.33 20.52 -19.32
N ASP A 176 8.61 20.26 -19.63
CA ASP A 176 9.04 19.16 -20.49
C ASP A 176 9.16 17.84 -19.70
N PRO A 177 8.32 16.82 -19.98
CA PRO A 177 8.39 15.53 -19.31
C PRO A 177 9.68 14.74 -19.60
N LEU A 178 10.40 15.05 -20.69
CA LEU A 178 11.63 14.34 -21.05
C LEU A 178 12.77 14.64 -20.08
N GLU A 179 12.89 15.89 -19.62
CA GLU A 179 13.87 16.31 -18.62
C GLU A 179 13.70 15.54 -17.29
N TRP A 180 12.44 15.27 -16.91
CA TRP A 180 12.14 14.41 -15.76
C TRP A 180 12.48 12.94 -16.01
N ALA A 181 12.32 12.46 -17.25
CA ALA A 181 12.68 11.11 -17.64
C ALA A 181 14.20 10.89 -17.60
N ASP A 182 15.00 11.86 -18.04
CA ASP A 182 16.46 11.80 -17.98
C ASP A 182 16.95 11.71 -16.53
N MET A 183 16.39 12.51 -15.62
CA MET A 183 16.65 12.36 -14.19
C MET A 183 16.30 10.95 -13.67
N GLN A 184 15.17 10.40 -14.11
CA GLN A 184 14.72 9.07 -13.67
C GLN A 184 15.65 7.96 -14.15
N PHE A 185 16.10 8.02 -15.41
CA PHE A 185 17.04 7.06 -16.00
C PHE A 185 18.40 7.08 -15.29
N LEU A 186 18.95 8.27 -15.05
CA LEU A 186 20.24 8.43 -14.39
C LEU A 186 20.21 7.98 -12.92
N LEU A 187 19.11 8.23 -12.22
CA LEU A 187 18.93 7.75 -10.85
C LEU A 187 18.86 6.22 -10.79
N TRP A 188 18.11 5.58 -11.69
CA TRP A 188 18.06 4.11 -11.76
C TRP A 188 19.41 3.50 -12.11
N ASP A 189 20.15 4.11 -13.04
CA ASP A 189 21.48 3.66 -13.44
C ASP A 189 22.50 3.78 -12.28
N ALA A 190 22.46 4.89 -11.55
CA ALA A 190 23.28 5.07 -10.37
C ALA A 190 22.95 4.03 -9.28
N GLN A 191 21.66 3.80 -8.99
CA GLN A 191 21.23 2.84 -7.98
C GLN A 191 21.68 1.41 -8.30
N ARG A 192 21.43 0.95 -9.54
CA ARG A 192 21.79 -0.41 -9.95
C ARG A 192 23.32 -0.61 -9.93
N ARG A 193 24.09 0.38 -10.40
CA ARG A 193 25.57 0.33 -10.42
C ARG A 193 26.18 0.41 -9.02
N ALA A 194 25.45 0.98 -8.06
CA ALA A 194 25.80 0.98 -6.64
C ALA A 194 25.36 -0.30 -5.91
N GLY A 195 24.64 -1.22 -6.57
CA GLY A 195 24.09 -2.43 -5.95
C GLY A 195 22.93 -2.14 -4.97
N VAL A 196 22.29 -0.97 -5.07
CA VAL A 196 21.15 -0.60 -4.22
C VAL A 196 19.89 -1.28 -4.73
N THR A 197 19.28 -2.13 -3.90
CA THR A 197 18.03 -2.82 -4.25
C THR A 197 16.81 -1.92 -4.04
N ASP A 198 15.72 -2.26 -4.73
CA ASP A 198 14.44 -1.55 -4.55
C ASP A 198 13.92 -1.63 -3.11
N GLU A 199 14.17 -2.73 -2.40
CA GLU A 199 13.84 -2.88 -0.99
C GLU A 199 14.68 -1.94 -0.10
N GLN A 200 16.00 -1.90 -0.34
CA GLN A 200 16.91 -1.04 0.43
C GLN A 200 16.58 0.45 0.27
N ILE A 201 16.35 0.91 -0.97
CA ILE A 201 15.99 2.31 -1.19
C ILE A 201 14.62 2.63 -0.61
N THR A 202 13.64 1.71 -0.70
CA THR A 202 12.31 1.92 -0.12
C THR A 202 12.39 2.07 1.41
N MET A 203 13.15 1.21 2.08
CA MET A 203 13.38 1.33 3.53
C MET A 203 14.08 2.65 3.88
N ALA A 204 15.13 3.01 3.15
CA ALA A 204 15.84 4.28 3.36
C ALA A 204 14.93 5.50 3.14
N MET A 205 14.00 5.44 2.17
CA MET A 205 13.01 6.50 1.95
C MET A 205 12.03 6.62 3.13
N VAL A 206 11.57 5.50 3.71
CA VAL A 206 10.70 5.49 4.90
C VAL A 206 11.40 6.13 6.09
N GLU A 207 12.63 5.70 6.39
CA GLU A 207 13.44 6.26 7.47
C GLU A 207 13.71 7.76 7.24
N LYS A 208 14.10 8.13 6.03
CA LYS A 208 14.43 9.51 5.68
C LYS A 208 13.21 10.42 5.76
N LEU A 209 12.03 9.93 5.39
CA LEU A 209 10.77 10.66 5.51
C LEU A 209 10.43 10.93 6.98
N ALA A 210 10.59 9.95 7.86
CA ALA A 210 10.39 10.13 9.30
C ALA A 210 11.33 11.20 9.88
N ILE A 211 12.62 11.15 9.53
CA ILE A 211 13.61 12.17 9.92
C ILE A 211 13.21 13.56 9.40
N ASN A 212 12.77 13.67 8.14
CA ASN A 212 12.39 14.96 7.55
C ASN A 212 11.14 15.57 8.20
N LYS A 213 10.16 14.75 8.60
CA LYS A 213 8.95 15.20 9.31
C LYS A 213 9.23 15.71 10.72
N ALA A 214 10.30 15.22 11.36
CA ALA A 214 10.71 15.64 12.70
C ALA A 214 11.56 16.93 12.70
N ARG A 215 11.97 17.44 11.54
CA ARG A 215 12.83 18.64 11.42
C ARG A 215 12.01 19.92 11.40
N GLN A 216 12.67 21.01 11.79
CA GLN A 216 12.17 22.36 11.56
C GLN A 216 12.62 22.88 10.19
N TRP A 217 11.71 23.57 9.51
CA TRP A 217 11.89 24.09 8.17
C TRP A 217 11.61 25.60 8.14
N PRO A 218 12.36 26.39 7.35
CA PRO A 218 12.08 27.80 7.17
C PRO A 218 10.79 28.00 6.35
N GLU A 219 10.28 29.24 6.36
CA GLU A 219 9.13 29.64 5.55
C GLU A 219 9.31 29.29 4.06
N PRO A 220 8.25 28.82 3.37
CA PRO A 220 8.30 28.54 1.96
C PRO A 220 8.66 29.76 1.10
N LYS A 221 9.66 29.60 0.23
CA LYS A 221 10.00 30.49 -0.88
C LYS A 221 9.96 29.73 -2.20
N ASP A 222 9.25 30.26 -3.18
CA ASP A 222 9.17 29.63 -4.50
C ASP A 222 10.52 29.74 -5.24
N GLY A 223 10.84 28.74 -6.07
CA GLY A 223 12.08 28.67 -6.85
C GLY A 223 13.39 28.43 -6.08
N GLU A 224 13.39 28.45 -4.75
CA GLU A 224 14.61 28.35 -3.93
C GLU A 224 14.72 27.02 -3.14
N PRO A 225 15.92 26.41 -3.04
CA PRO A 225 16.14 25.24 -2.20
C PRO A 225 15.82 25.51 -0.73
N ARG A 226 15.03 24.63 -0.11
CA ARG A 226 14.77 24.66 1.34
C ARG A 226 15.70 23.72 2.08
N LEU A 227 16.49 24.27 3.01
CA LEU A 227 17.34 23.50 3.92
C LEU A 227 16.71 23.48 5.31
N HIS A 228 16.84 22.36 6.02
CA HIS A 228 16.41 22.24 7.40
C HIS A 228 17.24 23.15 8.31
N ILE A 229 16.60 23.67 9.36
CA ILE A 229 17.29 24.46 10.39
C ILE A 229 18.18 23.51 11.17
N LYS A 230 19.50 23.78 11.18
CA LYS A 230 20.44 23.11 12.07
C LYS A 230 20.45 23.89 13.37
N GLU A 231 20.14 23.25 14.49
CA GLU A 231 20.43 23.82 15.80
C GLU A 231 21.95 24.06 15.85
N GLN A 232 22.36 25.31 16.03
CA GLN A 232 23.75 25.57 16.38
C GLN A 232 23.96 24.96 17.77
N PRO A 233 25.00 24.14 17.97
CA PRO A 233 25.35 23.72 19.32
C PRO A 233 25.53 24.97 20.18
N ALA A 234 24.96 24.94 21.40
CA ALA A 234 25.09 26.05 22.33
C ALA A 234 26.57 26.48 22.41
N PRO A 235 26.87 27.80 22.37
CA PRO A 235 28.24 28.27 22.54
C PRO A 235 28.84 27.60 23.77
N VAL A 236 29.90 26.80 23.58
CA VAL A 236 30.62 26.18 24.69
C VAL A 236 31.40 27.31 25.35
N VAL A 237 30.75 27.99 26.29
CA VAL A 237 31.39 29.00 27.11
C VAL A 237 32.04 28.28 28.28
N PRO A 238 33.38 28.37 28.44
CA PRO A 238 34.07 27.79 29.59
C PRO A 238 33.52 28.30 30.93
N ASP A 239 33.72 27.54 32.00
CA ASP A 239 33.29 27.94 33.35
C ASP A 239 33.98 29.23 33.83
N GLU A 240 33.31 29.95 34.73
CA GLU A 240 33.90 31.14 35.35
C GLU A 240 35.12 30.76 36.20
N MET A 241 36.22 31.49 36.05
CA MET A 241 37.37 31.29 36.90
C MET A 241 37.09 31.85 38.30
N ALA A 242 37.20 31.00 39.31
CA ALA A 242 37.11 31.41 40.70
C ALA A 242 38.25 32.36 41.07
N THR A 243 37.94 33.35 41.91
CA THR A 243 38.95 34.22 42.52
C THR A 243 39.04 33.94 44.02
N SER A 244 40.26 33.92 44.55
CA SER A 244 40.55 33.76 45.98
C SER A 244 41.47 34.87 46.47
N ASP A 245 41.36 35.20 47.75
CA ASP A 245 42.19 36.20 48.41
C ASP A 245 43.68 35.81 48.42
N ASP A 246 43.98 34.51 48.43
CA ASP A 246 45.33 33.94 48.42
C ASP A 246 46.05 34.06 47.07
N MET A 247 45.36 34.51 46.01
CA MET A 247 45.97 34.66 44.68
C MET A 247 46.87 35.89 44.59
N ASN A 248 47.97 35.76 43.86
CA ASN A 248 48.84 36.90 43.57
C ASN A 248 48.18 37.88 42.57
N LEU A 249 48.75 39.09 42.47
CA LEU A 249 48.20 40.16 41.63
C LEU A 249 48.04 39.75 40.15
N TYR A 250 48.97 38.95 39.63
CA TYR A 250 48.93 38.48 38.25
C TYR A 250 47.78 37.49 38.00
N GLN A 251 47.59 36.54 38.92
CA GLN A 251 46.51 35.56 38.87
C GLN A 251 45.13 36.22 38.98
N LYS A 252 44.98 37.23 39.86
CA LYS A 252 43.74 38.01 39.99
C LYS A 252 43.41 38.76 38.70
N SER A 253 44.39 39.46 38.12
CA SER A 253 44.21 40.19 36.85
C SER A 253 43.89 39.26 35.68
N PHE A 254 44.50 38.06 35.62
CA PHE A 254 44.19 37.07 34.59
C PHE A 254 42.76 36.54 34.70
N ALA A 255 42.32 36.13 35.91
CA ALA A 255 40.96 35.64 36.14
C ALA A 255 39.90 36.71 35.81
N GLN A 256 40.15 37.97 36.15
CA GLN A 256 39.28 39.09 35.79
C GLN A 256 39.19 39.29 34.27
N GLY A 257 40.33 39.30 33.57
CA GLY A 257 40.35 39.41 32.11
C GLY A 257 39.65 38.25 31.42
N TYR A 258 39.87 37.03 31.91
CA TYR A 258 39.21 35.82 31.43
C TYR A 258 37.68 35.89 31.61
N ASN A 259 37.21 36.24 32.81
CA ASN A 259 35.78 36.35 33.10
C ASN A 259 35.12 37.51 32.33
N ALA A 260 35.84 38.61 32.06
CA ALA A 260 35.36 39.69 31.21
C ALA A 260 35.15 39.25 29.75
N CYS A 261 36.14 38.53 29.17
CA CYS A 261 36.02 37.95 27.83
C CYS A 261 34.89 36.90 27.77
N ARG A 262 34.78 36.05 28.79
CA ARG A 262 33.69 35.07 28.94
C ARG A 262 32.32 35.74 28.93
N ASN A 263 32.15 36.82 29.68
CA ASN A 263 30.88 37.57 29.74
C ASN A 263 30.57 38.27 28.41
N ALA A 264 31.59 38.76 27.69
CA ALA A 264 31.39 39.28 26.34
C ALA A 264 30.90 38.20 25.36
N MET A 265 31.44 36.97 25.45
CA MET A 265 30.98 35.83 24.63
C MET A 265 29.53 35.43 24.94
N LEU A 266 29.10 35.49 26.20
CA LEU A 266 27.71 35.21 26.59
C LEU A 266 26.73 36.30 26.12
N ASN A 267 27.17 37.57 26.06
CA ASN A 267 26.32 38.70 25.72
C ASN A 267 26.33 39.05 24.22
N GLY A 268 27.31 38.56 23.45
CA GLY A 268 27.50 38.86 22.02
C GLY A 268 26.51 38.22 21.05
N GLY A 269 25.49 37.49 21.53
CA GLY A 269 24.42 36.88 20.72
C GLY A 269 23.13 37.71 20.59
N LYS A 270 23.11 38.95 21.08
CA LYS A 270 21.96 39.87 20.93
C LYS A 270 22.39 41.11 20.15
N SER A 271 22.41 41.02 18.84
CA SER A 271 22.38 42.18 17.93
C SER A 271 21.50 41.85 16.75
#